data_AF-A0A8T3NVY7-F1
#
_entry.id   AF-A0A8T3NVY7-F1
#
_cell.length_a   1.000
_cell.length_b   1.000
_cell.length_c   1.000
_cell.angle_alpha   90.00
_cell.angle_beta   90.00
_cell.angle_gamma   90.00
#
_symmetry.space_group_name_H-M   'P 1'
#
loop_
_entity.id
_entity.type
_entity.pdbx_description
1 polymer ?
#
loop_
_entity_poly.entity_id
_entity_poly.type
_entity_poly.pdbx_seq_one_letter_code
_entity_poly.pdbx_strand_id
1 'polypeptide(L)' 'MAEFDGYRNLSRKTSLTAPYLLDVQAEFLDMLATRVVVPLIAADKPRRRAA' A
#
# COMPACT_ATOMS: atom_id res chain seq x y z
N MET A 1 -7.93 9.96 1.57
CA MET A 1 -7.69 8.61 2.11
C MET A 1 -7.50 8.83 3.60
N ALA A 2 -8.22 8.14 4.47
CA ALA A 2 -8.06 8.29 5.91
C ALA A 2 -6.88 7.43 6.41
N GLU A 3 -6.30 7.83 7.54
CA GLU A 3 -5.24 7.06 8.20
C GLU A 3 -5.75 5.65 8.55
N PHE A 4 -4.92 4.62 8.30
CA PHE A 4 -5.21 3.19 8.50
C PHE A 4 -6.30 2.57 7.61
N ASP A 5 -6.78 3.28 6.59
CA ASP A 5 -7.63 2.68 5.58
C ASP A 5 -6.82 1.88 4.55
N GLY A 6 -7.41 0.78 4.08
CA GLY A 6 -6.89 -0.03 2.98
C GLY A 6 -7.50 0.36 1.62
N TYR A 7 -6.65 0.46 0.60
CA TYR A 7 -7.04 0.88 -0.75
C TYR A 7 -6.49 -0.04 -1.82
N ARG A 8 -7.20 -0.16 -2.95
CA ARG A 8 -6.74 -0.97 -4.08
C ARG A 8 -5.52 -0.34 -4.75
N ASN A 9 -4.48 -1.13 -4.97
CA ASN A 9 -3.32 -0.72 -5.74
C ASN A 9 -3.69 -0.68 -7.24
N LEU A 10 -3.69 0.52 -7.83
CA LEU A 10 -4.01 0.73 -9.25
C LEU A 10 -2.78 0.60 -10.18
N SER A 11 -1.58 0.43 -9.62
CA SER A 11 -0.36 0.25 -10.42
C SER A 11 -0.43 -1.02 -11.25
N ARG A 12 -0.38 -0.89 -12.58
CA ARG A 12 -0.29 -2.05 -13.49
C ARG A 12 0.96 -2.91 -13.25
N LYS A 13 2.01 -2.35 -12.63
CA LYS A 13 3.29 -3.04 -12.40
C LYS A 13 3.29 -3.87 -11.11
N THR A 14 2.60 -3.42 -10.06
CA THR A 14 2.73 -3.99 -8.71
C THR A 14 1.41 -4.49 -8.11
N SER A 15 0.26 -4.22 -8.73
CA SER A 15 -1.06 -4.65 -8.21
C SER A 15 -1.22 -6.17 -8.13
N LEU A 16 -0.56 -6.93 -9.00
CA LEU A 16 -0.59 -8.41 -8.97
C LEU A 16 0.15 -8.99 -7.75
N THR A 17 1.20 -8.29 -7.29
CA THR A 17 2.02 -8.74 -6.15
C THR A 17 1.54 -8.15 -4.83
N ALA A 18 1.06 -6.90 -4.86
CA ALA A 18 0.54 -6.15 -3.71
C ALA A 18 -0.80 -5.49 -4.12
N PRO A 19 -1.92 -6.22 -4.02
CA PRO A 19 -3.22 -5.74 -4.51
C PRO A 19 -3.83 -4.61 -3.68
N TYR A 20 -3.40 -4.45 -2.43
CA TYR A 20 -3.87 -3.39 -1.55
C TYR A 20 -2.70 -2.61 -0.94
N LEU A 21 -2.98 -1.36 -0.57
CA LEU A 21 -2.08 -0.43 0.10
C LEU A 21 -2.77 0.06 1.37
N LEU A 22 -2.09 0.01 2.50
CA LEU A 22 -2.55 0.58 3.77
C LEU A 22 -2.00 2.00 3.88
N ASP A 23 -2.87 3.00 4.06
CA ASP A 23 -2.43 4.36 4.39
C ASP A 23 -1.92 4.39 5.83
N VAL A 24 -0.69 4.85 6.04
CA VAL A 24 -0.08 5.02 7.36
C VAL A 24 0.39 6.46 7.56
N GLN A 25 -0.03 7.38 6.68
CA GLN A 25 0.27 8.79 6.79
C GLN A 25 -0.67 9.42 7.81
N ALA A 26 -0.08 10.18 8.75
CA ALA A 26 -0.84 10.94 9.72
C ALA A 26 -1.78 11.93 9.03
N GLU A 27 -3.03 12.03 9.51
CA GLU A 27 -4.06 12.93 8.93
C GLU A 27 -3.61 14.40 8.85
N PHE A 28 -2.71 14.84 9.73
CA PHE A 28 -2.13 16.19 9.70
C PHE A 28 -1.46 16.53 8.35
N LEU A 29 -1.01 15.52 7.60
CA LEU A 29 -0.34 15.67 6.30
C LEU A 29 -1.28 15.45 5.12
N ASP A 30 -2.61 15.43 5.33
CA ASP A 30 -3.60 15.09 4.30
C ASP A 30 -3.58 16.00 3.06
N MET A 31 -3.03 17.21 3.20
CA MET A 31 -2.87 18.21 2.15
C MET A 31 -1.82 17.82 1.08
N LEU A 32 -0.97 16.83 1.37
CA LEU A 32 0.05 16.37 0.43
C LEU A 32 -0.59 15.57 -0.72
N ALA A 33 -0.06 15.76 -1.93
CA ALA A 33 -0.49 14.99 -3.11
C ALA A 33 -0.04 13.51 -3.08
N THR A 34 0.83 13.14 -2.14
CA THR A 34 1.35 11.79 -1.96
C THR A 34 1.02 11.25 -0.58
N ARG A 35 0.99 9.91 -0.48
CA ARG A 35 0.72 9.19 0.77
C ARG A 35 1.87 8.23 1.09
N VAL A 36 2.22 8.11 2.37
CA VAL A 36 3.07 7.02 2.86
C VAL A 36 2.18 5.79 3.06
N VAL A 37 2.52 4.69 2.39
CA VAL A 37 1.70 3.48 2.40
C VAL A 37 2.51 2.21 2.63
N VAL A 38 1.86 1.18 3.18
CA VAL A 38 2.41 -0.17 3.30
C VAL A 38 1.71 -1.11 2.29
N PRO A 39 2.44 -1.77 1.37
CA PRO A 39 1.83 -2.73 0.45
C PRO A 39 1.41 -4.00 1.18
N LEU A 40 0.15 -4.38 1.01
CA LEU A 40 -0.42 -5.61 1.57
C LEU A 40 -0.28 -6.74 0.55
N ILE A 41 0.34 -7.83 0.98
CA ILE A 41 0.50 -9.07 0.20
C ILE A 41 -0.26 -10.20 0.89
N ALA A 42 -0.69 -11.20 0.11
CA ALA A 42 -1.34 -12.37 0.67
C ALA A 42 -0.36 -13.14 1.57
N ALA A 43 -0.79 -13.47 2.79
CA ALA A 43 0.09 -14.06 3.81
C ALA A 43 0.61 -15.45 3.43
N ASP A 44 -0.13 -16.16 2.58
CA ASP A 44 0.20 -17.46 2.02
C ASP A 44 1.17 -17.38 0.82
N LYS A 45 1.40 -16.19 0.25
CA LYS A 45 2.42 -16.02 -0.79
C LYS A 45 3.81 -16.02 -0.15
N PRO A 46 4.72 -16.93 -0.57
CA PRO A 46 6.08 -16.95 -0.05
C PRO A 46 6.77 -15.63 -0.33
N ARG A 47 7.43 -15.07 0.70
CA ARG A 47 8.18 -13.81 0.59
C ARG A 47 9.29 -13.97 -0.44
N ARG A 48 9.11 -13.39 -1.64
CA ARG A 48 10.17 -13.35 -2.65
C ARG A 48 11.28 -12.46 -2.10
N ARG A 49 12.41 -13.05 -1.71
CA ARG A 49 13.60 -12.26 -1.30
C ARG A 49 14.04 -11.44 -2.51
N ALA A 50 14.25 -10.15 -2.31
CA ALA A 50 15.00 -9.35 -3.27
C ALA A 50 16.42 -9.91 -3.30
N ALA A 51 16.87 -10.31 -4.48
CA ALA A 51 18.25 -10.75 -4.74
C ALA A 51 19.18 -9.53 -4.76
#